data_AF-A0A7Y6CZM3-F1
#
_entry.id   AF-A0A7Y6CZM3-F1
#
_cell.length_a   1.000
_cell.length_b   1.000
_cell.length_c   1.000
_cell.angle_alpha   90.00
_cell.angle_beta   90.00
_cell.angle_gamma   90.00
#
_symmetry.space_group_name_H-M   'P 1'
#
loop_
_entity.id
_entity.type
_entity.pdbx_description
1 polymer ?
#
loop_
_entity_poly.entity_id
_entity_poly.type
_entity_poly.pdbx_seq_one_letter_code
_entity_poly.pdbx_strand_id
1 'polypeptide(L)'
;MNTKNIARNLFAALLLTSAVGAAMAEAPYPPESPIVSTKTRAEVIADLQQARANGDTLVSDQYPVDKPFVSTKTRADVRAELKQARADGELLVSEQYPVEKPFHSTLTRAQVQQELQQARRDGSAISNSQAPSL
;
A
#
# COMPACT_ATOMS: atom_id res chain seq x y z
N MET A 1 17.99 40.19 55.06
CA MET A 1 17.01 39.56 54.14
C MET A 1 17.16 38.04 54.25
N ASN A 2 16.05 37.33 54.47
CA ASN A 2 16.01 35.90 54.81
C ASN A 2 15.72 35.07 53.54
N THR A 3 16.74 34.40 53.01
CA THR A 3 16.75 33.77 51.67
C THR A 3 15.85 32.53 51.53
N LYS A 4 15.23 32.05 52.62
CA LYS A 4 14.39 30.84 52.64
C LYS A 4 13.02 31.00 51.96
N ASN A 5 12.52 32.23 51.79
CA ASN A 5 11.17 32.47 51.27
C ASN A 5 11.12 32.65 49.74
N ILE A 6 12.25 32.96 49.10
CA ILE A 6 12.31 33.24 47.66
C ILE A 6 12.31 31.92 46.86
N ALA A 7 13.04 30.90 47.31
CA ALA A 7 13.09 29.60 46.64
C ALA A 7 11.73 28.87 46.63
N ARG A 8 10.93 29.00 47.70
CA ARG A 8 9.58 28.40 47.77
C ARG A 8 8.61 29.02 46.78
N ASN A 9 8.70 30.32 46.56
CA ASN A 9 7.79 31.04 45.66
C ASN A 9 8.14 30.82 44.18
N LEU A 10 9.42 30.58 43.86
CA LEU A 10 9.86 30.28 42.50
C LEU A 10 9.46 28.87 42.02
N PHE A 11 9.45 27.87 42.91
CA PHE A 11 8.99 26.51 42.56
C PHE A 11 7.47 26.45 42.35
N ALA A 12 6.68 27.25 43.06
CA ALA A 12 5.23 27.30 42.89
C ALA A 12 4.81 27.94 41.56
N ALA A 13 5.58 28.92 41.07
CA ALA A 13 5.27 29.61 39.81
C ALA A 13 5.56 28.76 38.55
N LEU A 14 6.54 27.84 38.61
CA LEU A 14 6.90 27.01 37.46
C LEU A 14 5.87 25.89 37.18
N LEU A 15 5.14 25.42 38.21
CA LEU A 15 4.16 24.33 38.06
C LEU A 15 2.83 24.76 37.40
N LEU A 16 2.53 26.06 37.31
CA LEU A 16 1.25 26.56 36.79
C LEU A 16 1.17 26.64 35.24
N THR A 17 2.20 26.25 34.50
CA THR A 17 2.26 26.46 33.04
C THR A 17 2.00 25.21 32.20
N SER A 18 1.64 24.06 32.79
CA SER A 18 1.69 22.76 32.10
C SER A 18 0.35 22.09 31.74
N ALA A 19 -0.76 22.80 31.78
CA ALA A 19 -2.03 22.28 31.24
C ALA A 19 -2.79 23.50 30.70
N VAL A 20 -3.06 23.63 29.40
CA VAL A 20 -4.13 22.91 28.69
C VAL A 20 -3.78 22.97 27.18
N GLY A 21 -3.29 21.87 26.61
CA GLY A 21 -2.93 21.78 25.18
C GLY A 21 -3.61 20.64 24.43
N ALA A 22 -4.53 19.88 25.06
CA ALA A 22 -5.02 18.60 24.53
C ALA A 22 -6.47 18.62 24.00
N ALA A 23 -7.11 19.78 23.87
CA ALA A 23 -8.54 19.86 23.48
C ALA A 23 -8.80 20.09 21.98
N MET A 24 -7.78 19.95 21.11
CA MET A 24 -7.90 20.22 19.66
C MET A 24 -7.76 18.92 18.83
N ALA A 25 -8.36 17.82 19.26
CA ALA A 25 -8.11 16.51 18.63
C ALA A 25 -9.19 16.03 17.64
N GLU A 26 -10.37 16.64 17.56
CA GLU A 26 -11.37 16.23 16.57
C GLU A 26 -12.31 17.40 16.25
N ALA A 27 -12.05 18.08 15.13
CA ALA A 27 -13.08 18.91 14.52
C ALA A 27 -14.09 17.95 13.86
N PRO A 28 -15.39 18.02 14.21
CA PRO A 28 -16.41 17.22 13.53
C PRO A 28 -16.35 17.47 12.03
N TYR A 29 -16.47 16.40 11.24
CA TYR A 29 -16.63 16.52 9.79
C TYR A 29 -17.81 17.48 9.52
N PRO A 30 -17.62 18.52 8.69
CA PRO A 30 -18.68 19.48 8.45
C PRO A 30 -19.89 18.77 7.84
N PRO A 31 -21.12 19.17 8.18
CA PRO A 31 -22.30 18.59 7.58
C PRO A 31 -22.24 18.79 6.05
N GLU A 32 -22.53 17.72 5.30
CA GLU A 32 -22.70 17.74 3.85
C GLU A 32 -23.69 18.85 3.49
N SER A 33 -23.19 19.91 2.85
CA SER A 33 -24.03 21.00 2.37
C SER A 33 -24.51 20.65 0.97
N PRO A 34 -25.82 20.59 0.70
CA PRO A 34 -26.32 20.29 -0.63
C PRO A 34 -25.89 21.40 -1.59
N ILE A 35 -25.11 21.04 -2.62
CA ILE A 35 -24.80 21.96 -3.72
C ILE A 35 -26.06 22.03 -4.59
N VAL A 36 -26.81 23.11 -4.44
CA VAL A 36 -27.96 23.42 -5.30
C VAL A 36 -27.51 24.30 -6.46
N SER A 37 -27.95 23.96 -7.67
CA SER A 37 -27.76 24.85 -8.82
C SER A 37 -28.54 26.15 -8.59
N THR A 38 -27.91 27.29 -8.86
CA THR A 38 -28.59 28.59 -8.90
C THR A 38 -29.23 28.87 -10.27
N LYS A 39 -28.95 28.02 -11.27
CA LYS A 39 -29.49 28.16 -12.63
C LYS A 39 -30.85 27.49 -12.78
N THR A 40 -31.73 28.16 -13.51
CA THR A 40 -32.98 27.59 -13.99
C THR A 40 -32.71 26.45 -14.97
N ARG A 41 -33.71 25.58 -15.16
CA ARG A 41 -33.62 24.49 -16.14
C ARG A 41 -33.35 25.00 -17.56
N ALA A 42 -33.93 26.15 -17.93
CA ALA A 42 -33.74 26.75 -19.25
C ALA A 42 -32.29 27.21 -19.45
N GLU A 43 -31.69 27.86 -18.47
CA GLU A 43 -30.30 28.31 -18.51
C GLU A 43 -29.33 27.13 -18.62
N VAL A 44 -29.55 26.07 -17.84
CA VAL A 44 -28.72 24.85 -17.92
C VAL A 44 -28.79 24.21 -19.31
N ILE A 45 -29.97 24.19 -19.94
CA ILE A 45 -30.12 23.67 -21.31
C ILE A 45 -29.37 24.54 -22.31
N ALA A 46 -29.44 25.88 -22.17
CA ALA A 46 -28.74 26.81 -23.05
C ALA A 46 -27.21 26.66 -22.93
N ASP A 47 -26.69 26.58 -21.70
CA ASP A 47 -25.25 26.38 -21.46
C ASP A 47 -24.76 25.06 -22.06
N LEU A 48 -25.55 24.00 -21.90
CA LEU A 48 -25.21 22.68 -22.43
C LEU A 48 -25.22 22.68 -23.96
N GLN A 49 -26.17 23.38 -24.59
CA GLN A 49 -26.18 23.56 -26.06
C GLN A 49 -24.96 24.34 -26.54
N GLN A 50 -24.59 25.40 -25.83
CA GLN A 50 -23.40 26.19 -26.14
C GLN A 50 -22.11 25.38 -26.00
N ALA A 51 -21.95 24.63 -24.90
CA ALA A 51 -20.79 23.78 -24.68
C ALA A 51 -20.66 22.67 -25.75
N ARG A 52 -21.80 22.12 -26.20
CA ARG A 52 -21.82 21.19 -27.35
C ARG A 52 -21.39 21.86 -28.65
N ALA A 53 -21.87 23.06 -28.93
CA ALA A 53 -21.49 23.81 -30.13
C ALA A 53 -20.00 24.18 -30.14
N ASN A 54 -19.43 24.45 -28.98
CA ASN A 54 -18.00 24.73 -28.81
C ASN A 54 -17.12 23.47 -28.83
N GLY A 55 -17.71 22.28 -28.73
CA GLY A 55 -16.97 21.02 -28.59
C GLY A 55 -16.37 20.81 -27.19
N ASP A 56 -16.78 21.59 -26.19
CA ASP A 56 -16.32 21.49 -24.80
C ASP A 56 -16.87 20.23 -24.09
N THR A 57 -17.91 19.63 -24.67
CA THR A 57 -18.48 18.36 -24.20
C THR A 57 -18.24 17.25 -25.23
N LEU A 58 -17.68 16.13 -24.78
CA LEU A 58 -17.66 14.89 -25.56
C LEU A 58 -19.10 14.38 -25.71
N VAL A 59 -19.70 14.54 -26.89
CA VAL A 59 -21.04 14.01 -27.23
C VAL A 59 -20.93 12.55 -27.72
N SER A 60 -20.15 11.74 -26.99
CA SER A 60 -19.90 10.37 -27.43
C SER A 60 -19.66 9.48 -26.22
N ASP A 61 -20.41 8.38 -26.15
CA ASP A 61 -20.14 7.24 -25.25
C ASP A 61 -18.90 6.44 -25.69
N GLN A 62 -18.14 6.96 -26.67
CA GLN A 62 -16.88 6.37 -27.08
C GLN A 62 -15.85 6.56 -25.96
N TYR A 63 -15.68 5.49 -25.18
CA TYR A 63 -14.44 5.24 -24.48
C TYR A 63 -13.27 5.46 -25.46
N PRO A 64 -12.17 6.09 -25.02
CA PRO A 64 -10.97 6.18 -25.82
C PRO A 64 -10.61 4.77 -26.29
N VAL A 65 -10.65 4.55 -27.61
CA VAL A 65 -10.21 3.28 -28.17
C VAL A 65 -8.70 3.30 -28.07
N ASP A 66 -8.14 2.48 -27.17
CA ASP A 66 -6.70 2.32 -27.08
C ASP A 66 -6.15 1.99 -28.46
N LYS A 67 -5.11 2.73 -28.88
CA LYS A 67 -4.44 2.44 -30.14
C LYS A 67 -3.93 1.01 -30.08
N PRO A 68 -4.17 0.19 -31.13
CA PRO A 68 -3.67 -1.18 -31.15
C PRO A 68 -2.15 -1.16 -31.05
N PHE A 69 -1.60 -1.95 -30.12
CA PHE A 69 -0.17 -2.15 -30.01
C PHE A 69 0.36 -2.84 -31.28
N VAL A 70 1.39 -2.25 -31.89
CA VAL A 70 2.11 -2.84 -33.01
C VAL A 70 3.49 -3.25 -32.53
N SER A 71 3.79 -4.55 -32.55
CA SER A 71 5.11 -5.07 -32.23
C SER A 71 6.15 -4.53 -33.23
N THR A 72 7.30 -4.10 -32.72
CA THR A 72 8.46 -3.73 -33.54
C THR A 72 9.31 -4.95 -33.95
N LYS A 73 9.06 -6.13 -33.34
CA LYS A 73 9.83 -7.36 -33.58
C LYS A 73 9.17 -8.25 -34.62
N THR A 74 9.97 -8.91 -35.45
CA THR A 74 9.45 -9.93 -36.35
C THR A 74 9.08 -11.20 -35.58
N ARG A 75 8.25 -12.05 -36.20
CA ARG A 75 7.93 -13.36 -35.64
C ARG A 75 9.17 -14.23 -35.41
N ALA A 76 10.20 -14.08 -36.25
CA ALA A 76 11.44 -14.85 -36.12
C ALA A 76 12.20 -14.42 -34.85
N ASP A 77 12.32 -13.11 -34.62
CA ASP A 77 13.02 -12.56 -33.46
C ASP A 77 12.34 -12.98 -32.15
N VAL A 78 11.01 -12.88 -32.10
CA VAL A 78 10.24 -13.31 -30.93
C VAL A 78 10.44 -14.80 -30.62
N ARG A 79 10.54 -15.65 -31.65
CA ARG A 79 10.80 -17.09 -31.44
C ARG A 79 12.22 -17.36 -30.96
N ALA A 80 13.20 -16.59 -31.43
CA ALA A 80 14.58 -16.69 -30.98
C ALA A 80 14.70 -16.31 -29.49
N GLU A 81 14.11 -15.18 -29.10
CA GLU A 81 14.07 -14.73 -27.69
C GLU A 81 13.34 -15.72 -26.79
N LEU A 82 12.18 -16.24 -27.24
CA LEU A 82 11.46 -17.26 -26.50
C LEU A 82 12.31 -18.52 -26.27
N LYS A 83 13.07 -18.96 -27.28
CA LYS A 83 13.95 -20.13 -27.15
C LYS A 83 15.08 -19.85 -26.16
N GLN A 84 15.66 -18.65 -26.21
CA GLN A 84 16.72 -18.24 -25.30
C GLN A 84 16.21 -18.18 -23.86
N ALA A 85 15.11 -17.48 -23.59
CA ALA A 85 14.55 -17.35 -22.24
C ALA A 85 14.15 -18.71 -21.63
N ARG A 86 13.78 -19.70 -22.46
CA ARG A 86 13.58 -21.09 -22.01
C ARG A 86 14.88 -21.80 -21.66
N ALA A 87 15.94 -21.61 -22.45
CA ALA A 87 17.25 -22.19 -22.18
C ALA A 87 17.87 -21.60 -20.91
N ASP A 88 17.65 -20.30 -20.68
CA ASP A 88 18.15 -19.55 -19.52
C ASP A 88 17.28 -19.80 -18.26
N GLY A 89 16.17 -20.53 -18.40
CA GLY A 89 15.27 -20.86 -17.30
C GLY A 89 14.44 -19.68 -16.77
N GLU A 90 14.37 -18.59 -17.54
CA GLU A 90 13.60 -17.37 -17.21
C GLU A 90 12.09 -17.59 -17.39
N LEU A 91 11.71 -18.58 -18.20
CA LEU A 91 10.31 -18.95 -18.43
C LEU A 91 9.98 -20.30 -17.82
N LEU A 92 8.94 -20.34 -17.00
CA LEU A 92 8.27 -21.58 -16.61
C LEU A 92 7.53 -22.13 -17.82
N VAL A 93 8.02 -23.22 -18.40
CA VAL A 93 7.38 -23.93 -19.52
C VAL A 93 6.54 -25.08 -18.97
N SER A 94 5.46 -24.77 -18.24
CA SER A 94 4.47 -25.79 -17.86
C SER A 94 3.07 -25.19 -17.73
N GLU A 95 2.05 -26.01 -18.02
CA GLU A 95 0.62 -25.77 -17.73
C GLU A 95 0.31 -25.87 -16.22
N GLN A 96 1.33 -26.17 -15.41
CA GLN A 96 1.18 -26.30 -13.98
C GLN A 96 1.40 -24.94 -13.34
N TYR A 97 0.39 -24.45 -12.61
CA TYR A 97 0.55 -23.43 -11.58
C TYR A 97 1.88 -23.66 -10.85
N PRO A 98 2.65 -22.59 -10.54
CA PRO A 98 4.02 -22.74 -10.07
C PRO A 98 4.02 -23.69 -8.86
N VAL A 99 4.58 -24.88 -9.07
CA VAL A 99 5.14 -25.65 -7.97
C VAL A 99 6.30 -24.79 -7.53
N GLU A 100 6.19 -24.20 -6.34
CA GLU A 100 7.31 -23.53 -5.68
C GLU A 100 8.57 -24.36 -5.93
N LYS A 101 9.64 -23.74 -6.44
CA LYS A 101 10.90 -24.46 -6.63
C LYS A 101 11.16 -25.26 -5.36
N PRO A 102 11.29 -26.60 -5.42
CA PRO A 102 11.47 -27.38 -4.22
C PRO A 102 12.71 -26.84 -3.51
N PHE A 103 12.52 -26.33 -2.29
CA PHE A 103 13.64 -25.92 -1.47
C PHE A 103 14.48 -27.15 -1.17
N HIS A 104 15.69 -27.18 -1.70
CA HIS A 104 16.68 -28.19 -1.35
C HIS A 104 17.57 -27.60 -0.26
N SER A 105 17.45 -28.14 0.96
CA SER A 105 18.38 -27.81 2.03
C SER A 105 19.80 -28.15 1.59
N THR A 106 20.74 -27.21 1.83
CA THR A 106 22.17 -27.48 1.70
C THR A 106 22.72 -28.36 2.84
N LEU A 107 21.90 -28.57 3.89
CA LEU A 107 22.23 -29.38 5.05
C LEU A 107 21.66 -30.79 4.93
N THR A 108 22.48 -31.77 5.32
CA THR A 108 22.05 -33.14 5.58
C THR A 108 21.11 -33.21 6.78
N ARG A 109 20.31 -34.27 6.85
CA ARG A 109 19.42 -34.52 8.00
C ARG A 109 20.18 -34.56 9.34
N ALA A 110 21.41 -35.09 9.33
CA ALA A 110 22.25 -35.15 10.52
C ALA A 110 22.68 -33.74 10.98
N GLN A 111 23.08 -32.86 10.05
CA GLN A 111 23.45 -31.48 10.36
C GLN A 111 22.28 -30.69 10.95
N VAL A 112 21.08 -30.82 10.37
CA VAL A 112 19.87 -30.16 10.89
C VAL A 112 19.53 -30.63 12.30
N GLN A 113 19.70 -31.92 12.60
CA GLN A 113 19.48 -32.46 13.95
C GLN A 113 20.50 -31.93 14.97
N GLN A 114 21.75 -31.77 14.57
CA GLN A 114 22.79 -31.19 15.42
C GLN A 114 22.50 -29.72 15.72
N GLU A 115 22.17 -28.92 14.70
CA GLU A 115 21.80 -27.51 14.84
C GLU A 115 20.58 -27.34 15.74
N LEU A 116 19.54 -28.17 15.56
CA LEU A 116 18.36 -28.18 16.43
C LEU A 116 18.71 -28.51 17.88
N GLN A 117 19.63 -29.46 18.12
CA GLN A 117 20.05 -29.79 19.48
C GLN A 117 20.86 -28.66 20.12
N GLN A 118 21.69 -27.96 19.36
CA GLN A 118 22.42 -26.77 19.82
C GLN A 118 21.43 -25.65 20.17
N ALA A 119 20.48 -25.35 19.27
CA ALA A 119 19.45 -24.34 19.45
C ALA A 119 18.55 -24.60 20.68
N ARG A 120 18.37 -25.88 21.05
CA ARG A 120 17.67 -26.26 22.30
C ARG A 120 18.52 -26.07 23.55
N ARG A 121 19.84 -26.22 23.45
CA ARG A 121 20.76 -26.01 24.58
C ARG A 121 20.96 -24.52 24.87
N ASP A 122 21.05 -23.70 23.82
CA ASP A 122 21.24 -22.25 23.94
C ASP A 122 19.94 -21.45 24.10
N GLY A 123 18.79 -22.12 23.96
CA GLY A 123 17.46 -21.53 24.17
C GLY A 123 16.92 -20.72 22.98
N SER A 124 17.56 -20.78 21.81
CA SER A 124 17.11 -20.11 20.59
C SER A 124 15.97 -20.85 19.86
N ALA A 125 15.78 -22.15 20.14
CA ALA A 125 14.70 -22.94 19.56
C ALA A 125 13.37 -22.77 20.34
N ILE A 126 12.37 -22.14 19.71
CA ILE A 126 11.01 -22.03 20.24
C ILE A 126 10.24 -23.33 19.95
N SER A 127 9.81 -24.06 20.98
CA SER A 127 8.92 -25.22 20.81
C SER A 127 7.47 -24.74 20.68
N ASN A 128 6.87 -24.85 19.50
CA ASN A 128 5.44 -24.59 19.32
C ASN A 128 4.62 -25.80 19.82
N SER A 129 4.50 -25.96 21.14
CA SER A 129 3.70 -27.02 21.77
C SER A 129 2.25 -26.60 22.10
N GLN A 130 1.76 -25.53 21.49
CA GLN A 130 0.38 -25.05 21.66
C GLN A 130 -0.31 -24.96 20.28
N ALA A 131 -0.59 -26.11 19.68
CA ALA A 131 -1.62 -26.23 18.66
C ALA A 131 -2.81 -26.97 19.30
N PRO A 132 -4.00 -26.35 19.43
CA PRO A 132 -5.18 -27.06 19.92
C PRO A 132 -5.58 -28.14 18.91
N SER A 133 -5.78 -29.36 19.41
CA SER A 133 -6.38 -30.46 18.66
C SER A 133 -7.82 -30.10 18.26
N LEU A 134 -8.11 -30.17 16.96
CA LEU A 134 -9.49 -30.17 16.42
C LEU A 134 -10.20 -31.49 16.76
#